data_AF-A0A496A4K2-F1
#
_entry.id   AF-A0A496A4K2-F1
#
_cell.length_a   1.000
_cell.length_b   1.000
_cell.length_c   1.000
_cell.angle_alpha   90.00
_cell.angle_beta   90.00
_cell.angle_gamma   90.00
#
_symmetry.space_group_name_H-M   'P 1'
#
loop_
_entity.id
_entity.type
_entity.pdbx_description
1 polymer ?
#
loop_
_entity_poly.entity_id
_entity_poly.type
_entity_poly.pdbx_seq_one_letter_code
_entity_poly.pdbx_strand_id
1 'polypeptide(L)'
;YEGDQIGYRLAKEFGHSKMYCVDYWPKRDPIFESIKGHLINRSEFAKVHNQEHLRGSPEDHRFGDPTDPGKIEKYEPIIDKYIRFNQPVRTRASQRAYLHDARIGLGDKYPGADWLAHIWYARNLKIFVNLTRITESADDRILLIIGVGHVFLVQQFLEDSGDYIIESPLKYLDASEVETP
;
A
#
# COMPACT_ATOMS: atom_id res chain seq x y z
N TYR A 1 4.06 17.13 7.67
CA TYR A 1 3.20 16.16 6.98
C TYR A 1 2.23 15.60 8.00
N GLU A 2 0.94 15.67 7.73
CA GLU A 2 -0.12 15.23 8.65
C GLU A 2 -0.23 13.70 8.76
N GLY A 3 0.44 12.96 7.86
CA GLY A 3 0.33 11.50 7.71
C GLY A 3 0.72 10.67 8.93
N ASP A 4 1.61 11.16 9.78
CA ASP A 4 2.04 10.45 10.98
C ASP A 4 1.12 10.72 12.18
N GLN A 5 0.39 11.84 12.19
CA GLN A 5 -0.20 12.36 13.41
C GLN A 5 -1.32 11.48 13.98
N ILE A 6 -2.11 10.81 13.14
CA ILE A 6 -3.22 10.00 13.62
C ILE A 6 -2.73 8.79 14.43
N GLY A 7 -1.68 8.10 13.96
CA GLY A 7 -1.11 6.95 14.67
C GLY A 7 -0.57 7.33 16.05
N TYR A 8 0.24 8.40 16.12
CA TYR A 8 0.78 8.90 17.39
C TYR A 8 -0.33 9.38 18.35
N ARG A 9 -1.36 10.07 17.83
CA ARG A 9 -2.48 10.58 18.64
C ARG A 9 -3.31 9.43 19.21
N LEU A 10 -3.69 8.46 18.37
CA LEU A 10 -4.43 7.28 18.80
C LEU A 10 -3.63 6.46 19.81
N ALA A 11 -2.34 6.23 19.56
CA ALA A 11 -1.48 5.52 20.50
C ALA A 11 -1.45 6.19 21.88
N LYS A 12 -1.35 7.53 21.91
CA LYS A 12 -1.42 8.30 23.16
C LYS A 12 -2.79 8.17 23.84
N GLU A 13 -3.88 8.26 23.08
CA GLU A 13 -5.25 8.17 23.58
C GLU A 13 -5.56 6.80 24.20
N PHE A 14 -5.10 5.72 23.57
CA PHE A 14 -5.23 4.35 24.08
C PHE A 14 -4.16 3.98 25.14
N GLY A 15 -3.32 4.94 25.55
CA GLY A 15 -2.31 4.71 26.59
C GLY A 15 -1.16 3.78 26.16
N HIS A 16 -0.93 3.60 24.86
CA HIS A 16 0.20 2.81 24.38
C HIS A 16 1.53 3.54 24.64
N SER A 17 2.43 2.89 25.38
CA SER A 17 3.78 3.39 25.64
C SER A 17 4.73 3.23 24.44
N LYS A 18 4.32 2.46 23.43
CA LYS A 18 5.14 2.11 22.26
C LYS A 18 4.27 1.96 21.00
N MET A 19 4.84 2.36 19.87
CA MET A 19 4.34 2.03 18.54
C MET A 19 5.40 1.27 17.75
N TYR A 20 4.96 0.47 16.79
CA TYR A 20 5.81 -0.38 15.98
C TYR A 20 5.83 0.09 14.53
N CYS A 21 7.01 0.48 14.04
CA CYS A 21 7.22 0.74 12.62
C CYS A 21 7.45 -0.58 11.90
N VAL A 22 6.52 -0.98 11.04
CA VAL A 22 6.58 -2.25 10.30
C VAL A 22 7.05 -2.12 8.86
N ASP A 23 7.14 -0.89 8.35
CA ASP A 23 7.63 -0.62 7.00
C ASP A 23 9.10 -1.06 6.82
N TYR A 24 9.44 -1.44 5.60
CA TYR A 24 10.80 -1.71 5.19
C TYR A 24 11.15 -0.93 3.94
N TRP A 25 12.12 -0.02 4.06
CA TRP A 25 12.76 0.60 2.92
C TRP A 25 14.28 0.47 3.05
N PRO A 26 14.94 -0.33 2.21
CA PRO A 26 16.37 -0.52 2.33
C PRO A 26 17.09 0.79 1.99
N LYS A 27 18.01 1.24 2.84
CA LYS A 27 18.97 2.31 2.48
C LYS A 27 19.95 1.83 1.39
N ARG A 28 20.24 0.52 1.40
CA ARG A 28 20.98 -0.26 0.42
C ARG A 28 20.37 -1.66 0.40
N ASP A 29 20.09 -2.19 -0.77
CA ASP A 29 19.67 -3.58 -0.93
C ASP A 29 20.72 -4.27 -1.79
N PRO A 30 21.44 -5.29 -1.28
CA PRO A 30 22.45 -6.01 -2.05
C PRO A 30 21.90 -6.58 -3.37
N ILE A 31 20.61 -6.93 -3.41
CA ILE A 31 19.95 -7.41 -4.63
C ILE A 31 19.85 -6.25 -5.63
N PHE A 32 19.45 -5.05 -5.21
CA PHE A 32 19.44 -3.86 -6.09
C PHE A 32 20.83 -3.34 -6.44
N GLU A 33 21.82 -3.53 -5.58
CA GLU A 33 23.21 -3.17 -5.93
C GLU A 33 23.75 -4.10 -7.01
N SER A 34 23.34 -5.38 -7.01
CA SER A 34 23.69 -6.35 -8.05
C SER A 34 22.89 -6.16 -9.35
N ILE A 35 21.64 -5.70 -9.27
CA ILE A 35 20.81 -5.37 -10.43
C ILE A 35 21.18 -3.96 -10.90
N LYS A 36 21.87 -3.83 -12.03
CA LYS A 36 22.26 -2.51 -12.58
C LYS A 36 21.04 -1.58 -12.60
N GLY A 37 21.12 -0.40 -11.96
CA GLY A 37 19.94 0.46 -11.71
C GLY A 37 19.07 0.82 -12.93
N HIS A 38 19.60 0.76 -14.16
CA HIS A 38 18.80 0.94 -15.38
C HIS A 38 17.87 -0.25 -15.69
N LEU A 39 18.17 -1.46 -15.19
CA LEU A 39 17.36 -2.67 -15.34
C LEU A 39 16.13 -2.68 -14.43
N ILE A 40 15.99 -1.74 -13.50
CA ILE A 40 14.78 -1.57 -12.66
C ILE A 40 14.13 -0.21 -12.86
N ASN A 41 14.72 0.66 -13.70
CA ASN A 41 14.12 1.95 -14.04
C ASN A 41 13.03 1.77 -15.11
N ARG A 42 11.93 1.11 -14.71
CA ARG A 42 10.77 0.85 -15.58
C ARG A 42 10.20 2.14 -16.22
N SER A 43 10.29 3.28 -15.55
CA SER A 43 9.79 4.55 -16.08
C SER A 43 10.64 5.06 -17.24
N GLU A 44 11.96 5.03 -17.09
CA GLU A 44 12.88 5.38 -18.19
C GLU A 44 12.83 4.36 -19.32
N PHE A 45 12.80 3.07 -18.98
CA PHE A 45 12.68 2.00 -19.98
C PHE A 45 11.39 2.15 -20.79
N ALA A 46 10.26 2.43 -20.13
CA ALA A 46 9.01 2.67 -20.82
C ALA A 46 9.13 3.82 -21.82
N LYS A 47 9.75 4.93 -21.41
CA LYS A 47 9.98 6.09 -22.27
C LYS A 47 10.84 5.80 -23.49
N VAL A 48 11.96 5.11 -23.30
CA VAL A 48 12.88 4.78 -24.41
C VAL A 48 12.25 3.80 -25.41
N HIS A 49 11.35 2.93 -24.95
CA HIS A 49 10.74 1.88 -25.75
C HIS A 49 9.27 2.16 -26.16
N ASN A 50 8.76 3.39 -25.95
CA ASN A 50 7.38 3.81 -26.24
C ASN A 50 6.30 2.93 -25.54
N GLN A 51 6.59 2.48 -24.31
CA GLN A 51 5.74 1.60 -23.51
C GLN A 51 5.00 2.34 -22.38
N GLU A 52 4.98 3.67 -22.36
CA GLU A 52 4.24 4.41 -21.32
C GLU A 52 2.75 4.08 -21.30
N HIS A 53 2.20 3.69 -22.45
CA HIS A 53 0.82 3.21 -22.59
C HIS A 53 0.55 1.90 -21.83
N LEU A 54 1.58 1.15 -21.42
CA LEU A 54 1.44 -0.05 -20.59
C LEU A 54 1.28 0.27 -19.11
N ARG A 55 1.63 1.48 -18.68
CA ARG A 55 1.45 1.90 -17.29
C ARG A 55 -0.03 1.94 -16.94
N GLY A 56 -0.33 1.79 -15.65
CA GLY A 56 -1.71 1.93 -15.19
C GLY A 56 -2.28 3.28 -15.59
N SER A 57 -3.59 3.33 -15.83
CA SER A 57 -4.21 4.62 -16.17
C SER A 57 -3.99 5.58 -14.99
N PRO A 58 -4.03 6.91 -15.23
CA PRO A 58 -4.05 7.87 -14.13
C PRO A 58 -5.17 7.61 -13.12
N GLU A 59 -6.19 6.83 -13.49
CA GLU A 59 -7.32 6.42 -12.62
C GLU A 59 -6.90 5.28 -11.69
N ASP A 60 -6.08 4.33 -12.16
CA ASP A 60 -5.49 3.28 -11.31
C ASP A 60 -4.50 3.88 -10.28
N HIS A 61 -3.90 5.04 -10.59
CA HIS A 61 -2.95 5.76 -9.72
C HIS A 61 -3.61 6.93 -8.97
N ARG A 62 -4.89 7.20 -9.20
CA ARG A 62 -5.58 8.34 -8.59
C ARG A 62 -5.88 8.01 -7.13
N PHE A 63 -5.43 8.89 -6.26
CA PHE A 63 -5.89 8.98 -4.88
C PHE A 63 -7.35 9.49 -4.77
N GLY A 64 -8.07 9.73 -5.88
CA GLY A 64 -9.48 10.15 -5.97
C GLY A 64 -10.44 8.99 -6.27
N ASP A 65 -11.69 9.22 -6.71
CA ASP A 65 -12.71 8.16 -6.89
C ASP A 65 -12.53 7.28 -8.16
N PRO A 66 -12.67 5.91 -8.25
CA PRO A 66 -12.35 5.22 -9.50
C PRO A 66 -13.61 5.15 -10.39
N THR A 67 -14.76 5.53 -9.85
CA THR A 67 -16.10 5.57 -10.41
C THR A 67 -16.42 6.98 -10.88
N ASP A 68 -15.72 8.00 -10.36
CA ASP A 68 -15.75 9.38 -10.84
C ASP A 68 -14.34 9.99 -10.84
N PRO A 69 -13.48 9.62 -11.81
CA PRO A 69 -12.09 10.07 -11.82
C PRO A 69 -11.93 11.59 -11.98
N GLY A 70 -12.99 12.33 -12.36
CA GLY A 70 -12.95 13.79 -12.57
C GLY A 70 -13.19 14.64 -11.31
N LYS A 71 -13.76 14.07 -10.24
CA LYS A 71 -13.98 14.79 -8.98
C LYS A 71 -12.82 14.57 -8.02
N ILE A 72 -11.82 15.43 -8.13
CA ILE A 72 -10.98 15.72 -6.96
C ILE A 72 -11.70 16.86 -6.25
N GLU A 73 -12.53 16.54 -5.25
CA GLU A 73 -13.10 17.60 -4.42
C GLU A 73 -11.96 18.42 -3.82
N LYS A 74 -12.10 19.76 -3.86
CA LYS A 74 -11.12 20.70 -3.31
C LYS A 74 -10.93 20.48 -1.79
N TYR A 75 -11.89 19.81 -1.15
CA TYR A 75 -11.91 19.43 0.24
C TYR A 75 -12.67 18.11 0.38
N GLU A 76 -12.04 17.10 0.98
CA GLU A 76 -12.64 15.82 1.34
C GLU A 76 -12.41 15.60 2.85
N PRO A 77 -13.46 15.34 3.66
CA PRO A 77 -13.28 14.99 5.07
C PRO A 77 -12.34 13.78 5.24
N ILE A 78 -11.49 13.83 6.26
CA ILE A 78 -10.50 12.76 6.46
C ILE A 78 -11.14 11.39 6.67
N ILE A 79 -12.33 11.35 7.29
CA ILE A 79 -13.11 10.13 7.49
C ILE A 79 -13.56 9.55 6.16
N ASP A 80 -14.11 10.37 5.26
CA ASP A 80 -14.54 9.95 3.92
C ASP A 80 -13.36 9.43 3.11
N LYS A 81 -12.20 10.07 3.25
CA LYS A 81 -10.96 9.62 2.63
C LYS A 81 -10.52 8.24 3.15
N TYR A 82 -10.62 7.99 4.45
CA TYR A 82 -10.32 6.68 5.02
C TYR A 82 -11.33 5.62 4.58
N ILE A 83 -12.64 5.93 4.61
CA ILE A 83 -13.69 5.03 4.10
C ILE A 83 -13.37 4.68 2.66
N ARG A 84 -13.09 5.69 1.82
CA ARG A 84 -12.84 5.52 0.40
C ARG A 84 -11.62 4.66 0.12
N PHE A 85 -10.48 4.87 0.80
CA PHE A 85 -9.27 4.07 0.58
C PHE A 85 -9.34 2.65 1.13
N ASN A 86 -10.17 2.41 2.15
CA ASN A 86 -10.37 1.07 2.69
C ASN A 86 -11.41 0.25 1.91
N GLN A 87 -12.04 0.80 0.88
CA GLN A 87 -12.92 0.02 0.00
C GLN A 87 -12.13 -1.04 -0.78
N PRO A 88 -12.58 -2.31 -0.83
CA PRO A 88 -11.89 -3.38 -1.55
C PRO A 88 -11.66 -3.10 -3.04
N VAL A 89 -12.52 -2.30 -3.67
CA VAL A 89 -12.32 -1.86 -5.06
C VAL A 89 -11.04 -1.02 -5.22
N ARG A 90 -10.62 -0.29 -4.18
CA ARG A 90 -9.40 0.53 -4.20
C ARG A 90 -8.14 -0.23 -4.04
N THR A 91 -8.10 -1.11 -3.06
CA THR A 91 -6.92 -1.93 -2.80
C THR A 91 -6.64 -2.79 -4.05
N ARG A 92 -7.69 -3.32 -4.68
CA ARG A 92 -7.61 -3.99 -5.99
C ARG A 92 -7.15 -3.09 -7.14
N ALA A 93 -7.70 -1.88 -7.28
CA ALA A 93 -7.27 -0.93 -8.32
C ALA A 93 -5.79 -0.53 -8.13
N SER A 94 -5.37 -0.30 -6.89
CA SER A 94 -3.98 0.01 -6.56
C SER A 94 -3.04 -1.15 -6.90
N GLN A 95 -3.40 -2.40 -6.59
CA GLN A 95 -2.62 -3.55 -7.02
C GLN A 95 -2.55 -3.67 -8.56
N ARG A 96 -3.67 -3.44 -9.25
CA ARG A 96 -3.74 -3.48 -10.71
C ARG A 96 -2.79 -2.47 -11.35
N ALA A 97 -2.66 -1.27 -10.78
CA ALA A 97 -1.67 -0.28 -11.21
C ALA A 97 -0.24 -0.84 -11.22
N TYR A 98 0.17 -1.55 -10.16
CA TYR A 98 1.49 -2.16 -10.10
C TYR A 98 1.66 -3.30 -11.13
N LEU A 99 0.62 -4.10 -11.36
CA LEU A 99 0.63 -5.14 -12.38
C LEU A 99 0.68 -4.58 -13.81
N HIS A 100 0.07 -3.42 -14.06
CA HIS A 100 0.20 -2.73 -15.34
C HIS A 100 1.65 -2.33 -15.61
N ASP A 101 2.32 -1.72 -14.61
CA ASP A 101 3.74 -1.39 -14.67
C ASP A 101 4.63 -2.64 -14.89
N ALA A 102 4.22 -3.81 -14.38
CA ALA A 102 4.98 -5.05 -14.54
C ALA A 102 5.14 -5.51 -15.99
N ARG A 103 4.26 -5.04 -16.89
CA ARG A 103 4.28 -5.39 -18.33
C ARG A 103 5.41 -4.70 -19.10
N ILE A 104 6.08 -3.70 -18.50
CA ILE A 104 7.18 -2.98 -19.13
C ILE A 104 8.38 -3.92 -19.28
N GLY A 105 8.80 -4.14 -20.52
CA GLY A 105 9.91 -5.01 -20.89
C GLY A 105 10.03 -5.24 -22.38
N LEU A 106 11.21 -5.68 -22.83
CA LEU A 106 11.49 -5.98 -24.23
C LEU A 106 12.58 -7.05 -24.32
N GLY A 107 12.31 -8.12 -25.08
CA GLY A 107 13.24 -9.24 -25.21
C GLY A 107 13.45 -9.95 -23.86
N ASP A 108 14.70 -10.04 -23.44
CA ASP A 108 15.15 -10.64 -22.17
C ASP A 108 15.17 -9.66 -20.99
N LYS A 109 14.69 -8.42 -21.19
CA LYS A 109 14.68 -7.36 -20.17
C LYS A 109 13.27 -7.19 -19.61
N TYR A 110 13.12 -7.32 -18.29
CA TYR A 110 11.83 -7.26 -17.59
C TYR A 110 11.78 -6.19 -16.47
N PRO A 111 12.18 -4.93 -16.73
CA PRO A 111 12.35 -3.93 -15.67
C PRO A 111 11.08 -3.63 -14.85
N GLY A 112 9.90 -3.78 -15.46
CA GLY A 112 8.62 -3.69 -14.75
C GLY A 112 8.44 -4.82 -13.74
N ALA A 113 8.58 -6.07 -14.20
CA ALA A 113 8.42 -7.26 -13.36
C ALA A 113 9.53 -7.36 -12.31
N ASP A 114 10.78 -7.06 -12.67
CA ASP A 114 11.93 -7.06 -11.76
C ASP A 114 11.73 -6.05 -10.63
N TRP A 115 11.24 -4.84 -10.96
CA TRP A 115 10.92 -3.85 -9.93
C TRP A 115 9.78 -4.33 -9.02
N LEU A 116 8.71 -4.88 -9.60
CA LEU A 116 7.55 -5.35 -8.84
C LEU A 116 7.93 -6.51 -7.90
N ALA A 117 8.63 -7.52 -8.41
CA ALA A 117 9.01 -8.70 -7.65
C ALA A 117 10.06 -8.38 -6.58
N HIS A 118 11.16 -7.73 -6.97
CA HIS A 118 12.30 -7.56 -6.08
C HIS A 118 12.14 -6.37 -5.14
N ILE A 119 11.43 -5.30 -5.53
CA ILE A 119 11.22 -4.12 -4.68
C ILE A 119 9.89 -4.21 -3.95
N TRP A 120 8.80 -4.27 -4.71
CA TRP A 120 7.49 -4.03 -4.15
C TRP A 120 6.95 -5.24 -3.38
N TYR A 121 6.99 -6.44 -3.97
CA TYR A 121 6.61 -7.67 -3.29
C TYR A 121 7.54 -7.95 -2.11
N ALA A 122 8.85 -7.82 -2.28
CA ALA A 122 9.80 -8.02 -1.19
C ALA A 122 9.57 -7.05 -0.01
N ARG A 123 9.28 -5.76 -0.27
CA ARG A 123 8.90 -4.81 0.77
C ARG A 123 7.64 -5.24 1.50
N ASN A 124 6.57 -5.56 0.79
CA ASN A 124 5.30 -5.97 1.40
C ASN A 124 5.42 -7.28 2.19
N LEU A 125 6.22 -8.23 1.70
CA LEU A 125 6.50 -9.48 2.42
C LEU A 125 7.30 -9.21 3.70
N LYS A 126 8.28 -8.29 3.66
CA LYS A 126 9.02 -7.88 4.86
C LYS A 126 8.12 -7.14 5.86
N ILE A 127 7.13 -6.38 5.40
CA ILE A 127 6.11 -5.76 6.27
C ILE A 127 5.29 -6.85 6.97
N PHE A 128 4.81 -7.85 6.24
CA PHE A 128 4.15 -9.02 6.82
C PHE A 128 5.04 -9.70 7.88
N VAL A 129 6.30 -10.00 7.57
CA VAL A 129 7.24 -10.60 8.54
C VAL A 129 7.47 -9.68 9.76
N ASN A 130 7.45 -8.36 9.59
CA ASN A 130 7.56 -7.44 10.72
C ASN A 130 6.29 -7.45 11.58
N LEU A 131 5.10 -7.64 11.00
CA LEU A 131 3.87 -7.85 11.76
C LEU A 131 3.92 -9.14 12.58
N THR A 132 4.44 -10.23 12.02
CA THR A 132 4.57 -11.49 12.77
C THR A 132 5.54 -11.38 13.95
N ARG A 133 6.59 -10.57 13.83
CA ARG A 133 7.55 -10.32 14.92
C ARG A 133 6.98 -9.55 16.11
N ILE A 134 5.91 -8.79 15.92
CA ILE A 134 5.28 -7.99 16.98
C ILE A 134 3.99 -8.64 17.52
N THR A 135 3.59 -9.77 16.93
CA THR A 135 2.46 -10.57 17.42
C THR A 135 2.99 -11.49 18.51
N GLU A 136 2.63 -11.22 19.76
CA GLU A 136 3.13 -11.93 20.93
C GLU A 136 2.14 -13.00 21.43
N SER A 137 0.85 -12.82 21.14
CA SER A 137 -0.25 -13.72 21.54
C SER A 137 -1.36 -13.82 20.49
N ALA A 138 -2.13 -14.92 20.53
CA ALA A 138 -3.35 -15.09 19.74
C ALA A 138 -4.48 -14.13 20.17
N ASP A 139 -4.38 -13.55 21.37
CA ASP A 139 -5.35 -12.56 21.88
C ASP A 139 -5.00 -11.12 21.46
N ASP A 140 -3.87 -10.91 20.78
CA ASP A 140 -3.43 -9.57 20.37
C ASP A 140 -4.36 -8.96 19.31
N ARG A 141 -4.60 -7.65 19.44
CA ARG A 141 -5.33 -6.85 18.45
C ARG A 141 -4.42 -5.78 17.90
N ILE A 142 -4.12 -5.85 16.61
CA ILE A 142 -3.20 -4.94 15.93
C ILE A 142 -3.99 -4.01 15.01
N LEU A 143 -3.92 -2.70 15.25
CA LEU A 143 -4.36 -1.68 14.30
C LEU A 143 -3.21 -1.34 13.35
N LEU A 144 -3.31 -1.75 12.09
CA LEU A 144 -2.35 -1.41 11.05
C LEU A 144 -2.77 -0.14 10.29
N ILE A 145 -1.97 0.92 10.40
CA ILE A 145 -2.12 2.14 9.61
C ILE A 145 -0.99 2.18 8.57
N ILE A 146 -1.35 2.03 7.30
CA ILE A 146 -0.39 1.93 6.19
C ILE A 146 -0.90 2.61 4.93
N GLY A 147 0.01 2.97 4.02
CA GLY A 147 -0.36 3.49 2.70
C GLY A 147 -1.18 2.47 1.90
N VAL A 148 -2.23 2.95 1.21
CA VAL A 148 -3.20 2.12 0.47
C VAL A 148 -2.58 1.12 -0.51
N GLY A 149 -1.44 1.47 -1.12
CA GLY A 149 -0.75 0.59 -2.06
C GLY A 149 -0.20 -0.70 -1.45
N HIS A 150 -0.02 -0.74 -0.13
CA HIS A 150 0.47 -1.92 0.59
C HIS A 150 -0.66 -2.87 1.00
N VAL A 151 -1.87 -2.35 1.17
CA VAL A 151 -2.98 -3.06 1.81
C VAL A 151 -3.29 -4.37 1.11
N PHE A 152 -3.37 -4.38 -0.23
CA PHE A 152 -3.72 -5.58 -0.99
C PHE A 152 -2.76 -6.75 -0.70
N LEU A 153 -1.45 -6.55 -0.84
CA LEU A 153 -0.47 -7.62 -0.67
C LEU A 153 -0.31 -8.02 0.79
N VAL A 154 -0.28 -7.05 1.71
CA VAL A 154 -0.16 -7.37 3.15
C VAL A 154 -1.38 -8.14 3.63
N GLN A 155 -2.59 -7.73 3.23
CA GLN A 155 -3.82 -8.46 3.55
C GLN A 155 -3.79 -9.87 2.96
N GLN A 156 -3.40 -10.02 1.69
CA GLN A 156 -3.25 -11.33 1.06
C GLN A 156 -2.30 -12.23 1.86
N PHE A 157 -1.12 -11.74 2.25
CA PHE A 157 -0.16 -12.55 3.01
C PHE A 157 -0.69 -12.97 4.38
N LEU A 158 -1.41 -12.09 5.08
CA LEU A 158 -2.00 -12.41 6.38
C LEU A 158 -3.15 -13.43 6.25
N GLU A 159 -3.99 -13.30 5.23
CA GLU A 159 -5.08 -14.24 4.95
C GLU A 159 -4.53 -15.62 4.54
N ASP A 160 -3.57 -15.63 3.62
CA ASP A 160 -2.96 -16.86 3.11
C ASP A 160 -2.09 -17.58 4.16
N SER A 161 -1.61 -16.88 5.20
CA SER A 161 -0.87 -17.53 6.30
C SER A 161 -1.77 -18.38 7.20
N GLY A 162 -3.06 -18.04 7.30
CA GLY A 162 -4.00 -18.70 8.20
C GLY A 162 -3.83 -18.38 9.69
N ASP A 163 -2.89 -17.49 10.05
CA ASP A 163 -2.60 -17.15 11.45
C ASP A 163 -3.36 -15.92 11.94
N TYR A 164 -3.99 -15.15 11.03
CA TYR A 164 -4.61 -13.87 11.32
C TYR A 164 -6.08 -13.83 10.91
N ILE A 165 -6.88 -13.15 11.74
CA ILE A 165 -8.25 -12.77 11.39
C ILE A 165 -8.21 -11.32 10.92
N ILE A 166 -8.52 -11.11 9.63
CA ILE A 166 -8.55 -9.76 9.06
C ILE A 166 -9.92 -9.12 9.28
N GLU A 167 -9.92 -7.98 9.95
CA GLU A 167 -11.11 -7.17 10.17
C GLU A 167 -11.04 -5.87 9.37
N SER A 168 -12.09 -5.60 8.59
CA SER A 168 -12.17 -4.35 7.82
C SER A 168 -12.37 -3.16 8.75
N PRO A 169 -11.57 -2.08 8.61
CA PRO A 169 -11.79 -0.85 9.38
C PRO A 169 -13.09 -0.15 9.01
N LEU A 170 -13.71 -0.46 7.86
CA LEU A 170 -14.98 0.11 7.44
C LEU A 170 -16.11 -0.14 8.44
N LYS A 171 -16.01 -1.19 9.27
CA LYS A 171 -16.95 -1.45 10.37
C LYS A 171 -16.94 -0.38 11.46
N TYR A 172 -15.86 0.40 11.56
CA TYR A 172 -15.62 1.38 12.62
C TYR A 172 -15.56 2.82 12.08
N LEU A 173 -15.62 3.00 10.76
CA LEU A 173 -15.51 4.30 10.12
C LEU A 173 -16.89 4.86 9.72
N ASP A 174 -17.99 4.40 10.34
CA ASP A 174 -19.33 4.86 9.98
C ASP A 174 -19.54 6.32 10.42
N ALA A 175 -19.75 7.20 9.45
CA ALA A 175 -19.96 8.63 9.67
C ALA A 175 -21.40 8.98 10.12
N SER A 176 -22.30 7.99 10.21
CA SER A 176 -23.69 8.21 10.63
C SER A 176 -23.91 8.31 12.14
N GLU A 177 -22.91 7.95 12.97
CA GLU A 177 -23.00 7.99 14.44
C GLU A 177 -22.27 9.19 15.08
N VAL A 178 -21.66 10.09 14.30
CA VAL A 178 -21.06 11.29 14.87
C VAL A 178 -22.18 12.29 15.16
N GLU A 179 -22.69 12.25 16.39
CA GLU A 179 -23.52 13.34 16.94
C GLU A 179 -22.78 14.67 16.71
N THR A 180 -23.38 15.53 15.88
CA THR A 180 -22.97 16.93 15.77
C THR A 180 -23.00 17.57 17.16
N PRO A 181 -21.95 18.28 17.58
CA PRO A 181 -21.92 19.01 18.84
C PRO A 181 -23.04 20.06 18.97
#